data_AF-A0A967XPG2-F1
#
_entry.id   AF-A0A967XPG2-F1
#
_cell.length_a   1.000
_cell.length_b   1.000
_cell.length_c   1.000
_cell.angle_alpha   90.00
_cell.angle_beta   90.00
_cell.angle_gamma   90.00
#
_symmetry.space_group_name_H-M   'P 1'
#
loop_
_entity.id
_entity.type
_entity.pdbx_description
1 polymer ?
#
loop_
_entity_poly.entity_id
_entity_poly.type
_entity_poly.pdbx_seq_one_letter_code
_entity_poly.pdbx_strand_id
1 'polypeptide(L)'
;MQRLFNIPHTTAIPYTGLVLLDRDRKVVSAYSTKEDISADAMIGSSYAAIEFQGSEDSLHKVLTVYRTEEGHPMGKKGTEIAFELYKANEFMGWLIFQMDMNLLTDIYGVDVKNLTKLQFDKP
;
A
#
# COMPACT_ATOMS: atom_id res chain seq x y z
N MET A 1 -21.08 -4.04 -25.99
CA MET A 1 -19.96 -4.31 -25.07
C MET A 1 -19.75 -3.10 -24.16
N GLN A 2 -20.47 -3.00 -23.05
CA GLN A 2 -20.15 -2.09 -21.94
C GLN A 2 -20.78 -2.68 -20.69
N ARG A 3 -19.94 -3.10 -19.73
CA ARG A 3 -20.19 -3.31 -18.28
C ARG A 3 -19.16 -4.29 -17.75
N LEU A 4 -17.90 -3.84 -17.63
CA LEU A 4 -16.88 -4.57 -16.88
C LEU A 4 -16.75 -4.08 -15.44
N PHE A 5 -17.35 -2.94 -15.08
CA PHE A 5 -17.28 -2.39 -13.73
C PHE A 5 -18.61 -1.76 -13.31
N ASN A 6 -19.59 -2.60 -12.94
CA ASN A 6 -20.55 -2.19 -11.91
C ASN A 6 -19.84 -2.39 -10.56
N ILE A 7 -18.83 -1.56 -10.28
CA ILE A 7 -18.28 -1.47 -8.93
C ILE A 7 -19.43 -0.88 -8.10
N PRO A 8 -19.93 -1.56 -7.06
CA PRO A 8 -20.91 -0.96 -6.18
C PRO A 8 -20.34 0.39 -5.74
N HIS A 9 -21.15 1.44 -5.67
CA HIS A 9 -20.76 2.71 -5.06
C HIS A 9 -20.51 2.47 -3.56
N THR A 10 -19.41 1.79 -3.22
CA THR A 10 -18.89 1.72 -1.87
C THR A 10 -18.21 3.07 -1.66
N THR A 11 -18.83 3.93 -0.88
CA THR A 11 -18.26 5.21 -0.41
C THR A 11 -16.97 5.03 0.40
N ALA A 12 -16.60 3.80 0.73
CA ALA A 12 -15.45 3.43 1.55
C ALA A 12 -14.28 2.94 0.67
N ILE A 13 -13.21 3.74 0.57
CA ILE A 13 -11.97 3.39 -0.13
C ILE A 13 -11.09 2.59 0.85
N PRO A 14 -10.57 1.40 0.51
CA PRO A 14 -9.86 0.53 1.45
C PRO A 14 -8.41 0.97 1.75
N TYR A 15 -8.01 2.16 1.28
CA TYR A 15 -6.69 2.73 1.47
C TYR A 15 -6.80 4.21 1.77
N THR A 16 -5.80 4.71 2.49
CA THR A 16 -5.67 6.10 2.95
C THR A 16 -4.58 6.88 2.20
N GLY A 17 -3.79 6.18 1.38
CA GLY A 17 -2.76 6.80 0.57
C GLY A 17 -2.09 5.83 -0.40
N LEU A 18 -1.34 6.42 -1.32
CA LEU A 18 -0.56 5.74 -2.33
C LEU A 18 0.88 6.27 -2.27
N VAL A 19 1.84 5.37 -2.44
CA VAL A 19 3.26 5.73 -2.48
C VAL A 19 3.91 5.02 -3.66
N LEU A 20 4.67 5.76 -4.45
CA LEU A 20 5.48 5.21 -5.52
C LEU A 20 6.93 5.14 -5.06
N LEU A 21 7.50 3.94 -5.11
CA LEU A 21 8.90 3.69 -4.82
C LEU A 21 9.68 3.45 -6.11
N ASP A 22 10.90 3.98 -6.18
CA ASP A 22 11.89 3.56 -7.19
C ASP A 22 12.49 2.18 -6.87
N ARG A 23 13.43 1.71 -7.69
CA ARG A 23 14.13 0.41 -7.53
C ARG A 23 14.93 0.29 -6.24
N ASP A 24 15.36 1.41 -5.67
CA ASP A 24 16.12 1.49 -4.42
C ASP A 24 15.20 1.68 -3.20
N ARG A 25 13.88 1.51 -3.40
CA ARG A 25 12.83 1.68 -2.40
C ARG A 25 12.78 3.10 -1.84
N LYS A 26 13.16 4.12 -2.62
CA LYS A 26 12.96 5.53 -2.24
C LYS A 26 11.63 6.04 -2.75
N VAL A 27 10.97 6.86 -1.94
CA VAL A 27 9.71 7.49 -2.30
C VAL A 27 9.96 8.57 -3.35
N VAL A 28 9.38 8.39 -4.54
CA VAL A 28 9.46 9.37 -5.65
C VAL A 28 8.15 10.11 -5.88
N SER A 29 7.03 9.57 -5.40
CA SER A 29 5.72 10.23 -5.42
C SER A 29 4.86 9.69 -4.28
N ALA A 30 3.95 10.51 -3.76
CA ALA A 30 3.00 10.09 -2.74
C ALA A 30 1.67 10.83 -2.91
N TYR A 31 0.60 10.24 -2.41
CA TYR A 31 -0.75 10.79 -2.37
C TYR A 31 -1.44 10.32 -1.09
N SER A 32 -2.24 11.18 -0.46
CA SER A 32 -3.10 10.80 0.67
C SER A 32 -4.55 11.16 0.38
N THR A 33 -5.48 10.34 0.84
CA THR A 33 -6.91 10.67 0.85
C THR A 33 -7.31 11.49 2.07
N LYS A 34 -6.39 11.70 3.02
CA LYS A 34 -6.61 12.49 4.23
C LYS A 34 -5.96 13.86 4.11
N GLU A 35 -6.70 14.90 4.48
CA GLU A 35 -6.26 16.29 4.34
C GLU A 35 -5.16 16.69 5.35
N ASP A 36 -5.04 15.95 6.45
CA ASP A 36 -4.10 16.20 7.56
C ASP A 36 -2.70 15.59 7.34
N ILE A 37 -2.52 14.76 6.30
CA ILE A 37 -1.24 14.10 6.00
C ILE A 37 -0.57 14.77 4.80
N SER A 38 0.56 15.43 5.05
CA SER A 38 1.42 15.93 3.97
C SER A 38 2.12 14.77 3.27
N ALA A 39 1.55 14.32 2.13
CA ALA A 39 2.16 13.30 1.28
C ALA A 39 3.55 13.73 0.78
N ASP A 40 3.76 15.02 0.53
CA ASP A 40 5.04 15.58 0.08
C ASP A 40 6.15 15.39 1.11
N ALA A 41 5.83 15.35 2.41
CA ALA A 41 6.81 15.09 3.46
C ALA A 41 7.41 13.66 3.37
N MET A 42 6.79 12.75 2.63
CA MET A 42 7.30 11.39 2.42
C MET A 42 8.33 11.32 1.30
N ILE A 43 8.38 12.28 0.38
CA ILE A 43 9.25 12.25 -0.80
C ILE A 43 10.72 12.22 -0.36
N GLY A 44 11.50 11.32 -0.95
CA GLY A 44 12.91 11.11 -0.61
C GLY A 44 13.17 10.19 0.59
N SER A 45 12.15 9.83 1.37
CA SER A 45 12.29 8.81 2.41
C SER A 45 12.54 7.41 1.79
N SER A 46 13.13 6.50 2.58
CA SER A 46 13.52 5.17 2.10
C SER A 46 12.83 4.06 2.87
N TYR A 47 12.41 3.06 2.13
CA TYR A 47 11.83 1.80 2.61
C TYR A 47 12.84 0.66 2.61
N ALA A 48 14.13 0.94 2.42
CA ALA A 48 15.17 -0.09 2.32
C ALA A 48 15.25 -0.99 3.57
N ALA A 49 14.98 -0.45 4.75
CA ALA A 49 15.00 -1.19 6.02
C ALA A 49 13.68 -1.90 6.36
N ILE A 50 12.64 -1.73 5.54
CA ILE A 50 11.33 -2.35 5.78
C ILE A 50 11.30 -3.71 5.08
N GLU A 51 10.85 -4.73 5.81
CA GLU A 51 10.65 -6.07 5.27
C GLU A 51 9.37 -6.13 4.43
N PHE A 52 9.48 -6.71 3.23
CA PHE A 52 8.36 -6.94 2.31
C PHE A 52 7.95 -8.40 2.44
N GLN A 53 6.94 -8.66 3.28
CA GLN A 53 6.50 -10.00 3.64
C GLN A 53 5.55 -10.58 2.59
N GLY A 54 5.59 -11.89 2.38
CA GLY A 54 4.73 -12.60 1.42
C GLY A 54 5.52 -13.49 0.46
N SER A 55 4.81 -14.36 -0.25
CA SER A 55 5.41 -15.34 -1.16
C SER A 55 6.26 -14.69 -2.25
N GLU A 56 7.41 -15.27 -2.59
CA GLU A 56 8.25 -14.85 -3.73
C GLU A 56 7.53 -14.97 -5.08
N ASP A 57 6.57 -15.88 -5.16
CA ASP A 57 5.77 -16.16 -6.36
C ASP A 57 4.58 -15.20 -6.53
N SER A 58 4.35 -14.30 -5.57
CA SER A 58 3.27 -13.31 -5.61
C SER A 58 3.83 -11.92 -5.96
N LEU A 59 3.14 -11.19 -6.84
CA LEU A 59 3.42 -9.77 -7.11
C LEU A 59 3.20 -8.86 -5.90
N HIS A 60 2.39 -9.32 -4.95
CA HIS A 60 2.02 -8.56 -3.78
C HIS A 60 2.94 -8.89 -2.60
N LYS A 61 3.26 -7.87 -1.83
CA LYS A 61 3.93 -7.97 -0.53
C LYS A 61 3.16 -7.16 0.50
N VAL A 62 3.18 -7.60 1.76
CA VAL A 62 2.62 -6.87 2.90
C VAL A 62 3.75 -6.31 3.74
N LEU A 63 3.61 -5.06 4.16
CA LEU A 63 4.59 -4.33 4.95
C LEU A 63 3.94 -3.87 6.24
N THR A 64 4.72 -3.92 7.32
CA THR A 64 4.41 -3.19 8.55
C THR A 64 5.31 -1.98 8.64
N VAL A 65 4.72 -0.79 8.75
CA VAL A 65 5.44 0.46 8.90
C VAL A 65 5.06 1.14 10.21
N TYR A 66 5.97 1.94 10.77
CA TYR A 66 5.70 2.78 11.92
C TYR A 66 5.87 4.23 11.50
N ARG A 67 4.80 5.02 11.57
CA ARG A 67 4.80 6.42 11.14
C ARG A 67 4.42 7.33 12.28
N THR A 68 5.17 8.40 12.46
CA THR A 68 4.78 9.47 13.38
C THR A 68 3.55 10.17 12.83
N GLU A 69 2.47 10.15 13.60
CA GLU A 69 1.24 10.90 13.33
C GLU A 69 1.03 11.90 14.48
N GLU A 70 0.26 12.96 14.24
CA GLU A 70 -0.15 13.88 15.29
C GLU A 70 -0.91 13.11 16.39
N GLY A 71 -0.51 13.28 17.65
CA GLY A 71 -1.03 12.50 18.78
C GLY A 71 -0.37 11.11 18.99
N HIS A 72 0.49 10.65 18.08
CA HIS A 72 1.23 9.39 18.19
C HIS A 72 2.75 9.57 18.00
N PRO A 73 3.43 10.23 18.95
CA PRO A 73 4.87 10.52 18.84
C PRO A 73 5.75 9.26 18.81
N MET A 74 5.28 8.14 19.37
CA MET A 74 5.99 6.85 19.31
C MET A 74 5.81 6.10 17.98
N GLY A 75 5.09 6.69 17.03
CA GLY A 75 4.77 6.07 15.75
C GLY A 75 3.57 5.14 15.84
N LYS A 76 2.62 5.33 14.93
CA LYS A 76 1.49 4.45 14.73
C LYS A 76 1.87 3.32 13.78
N LYS A 77 1.52 2.10 14.15
CA LYS A 77 1.67 0.93 13.28
C LYS A 77 0.67 1.02 12.13
N GLY A 78 1.17 0.98 10.90
CA GLY A 78 0.39 0.90 9.67
C GLY A 78 0.66 -0.40 8.91
N THR A 79 -0.34 -0.86 8.17
CA THR A 79 -0.21 -1.96 7.20
C THR A 79 -0.21 -1.37 5.81
N GLU A 80 0.80 -1.69 5.00
CA GLU A 80 0.89 -1.28 3.61
C GLU A 80 0.96 -2.52 2.71
N ILE A 81 0.47 -2.42 1.47
CA ILE A 81 0.59 -3.46 0.45
C ILE A 81 1.42 -2.92 -0.70
N ALA A 82 2.47 -3.63 -1.10
CA ALA A 82 3.30 -3.31 -2.25
C ALA A 82 2.98 -4.22 -3.43
N PHE A 83 2.89 -3.63 -4.62
CA PHE A 83 2.89 -4.35 -5.89
C PHE A 83 4.13 -3.97 -6.69
N GLU A 84 4.83 -4.97 -7.22
CA GLU A 84 5.94 -4.76 -8.15
C GLU A 84 5.41 -4.13 -9.46
N LEU A 85 6.09 -3.08 -9.93
CA LEU A 85 5.77 -2.42 -11.20
C LEU A 85 6.75 -2.85 -12.28
N TYR A 86 6.21 -3.23 -13.43
CA TYR A 86 7.00 -3.64 -14.59
C TYR A 86 6.64 -2.80 -15.82
N LYS A 87 7.65 -2.46 -16.62
CA LYS A 87 7.48 -1.87 -17.95
C LYS A 87 8.32 -2.66 -18.95
N ALA A 88 7.68 -3.26 -19.94
CA ALA A 88 8.36 -4.10 -20.93
C ALA A 88 9.28 -5.18 -20.29
N ASN A 89 8.77 -5.85 -19.26
CA ASN A 89 9.49 -6.86 -18.46
C ASN A 89 10.67 -6.33 -17.63
N GLU A 90 10.87 -5.02 -17.58
CA GLU A 90 11.85 -4.37 -16.72
C GLU A 90 11.19 -3.93 -15.40
N PHE A 91 11.77 -4.35 -14.27
CA PHE A 91 11.33 -3.94 -12.94
C PHE A 91 11.56 -2.43 -12.74
N MET A 92 10.54 -1.69 -12.35
CA MET A 92 10.58 -0.23 -12.21
C MET A 92 10.58 0.26 -10.77
N GLY A 93 10.13 -0.57 -9.83
CA GLY A 93 9.90 -0.17 -8.45
C GLY A 93 8.59 -0.74 -7.92
N TRP A 94 7.97 -0.06 -6.95
CA TRP A 94 6.77 -0.55 -6.29
C TRP A 94 5.67 0.50 -6.21
N LEU A 95 4.43 0.07 -6.42
CA LEU A 95 3.24 0.82 -6.03
C LEU A 95 2.76 0.33 -4.67
N ILE A 96 2.70 1.24 -3.70
CA ILE A 96 2.31 0.95 -2.34
C ILE A 96 0.92 1.52 -2.05
N PHE A 97 0.07 0.72 -1.42
CA PHE A 97 -1.22 1.12 -0.87
C PHE A 97 -1.13 1.16 0.64
N GLN A 98 -1.45 2.31 1.24
CA GLN A 98 -1.50 2.47 2.69
C GLN A 98 -2.89 2.07 3.18
N MET A 99 -3.04 0.88 3.73
CA MET A 99 -4.35 0.26 3.94
C MET A 99 -5.11 0.88 5.11
N ASP A 100 -6.43 1.06 4.95
CA ASP A 100 -7.32 1.35 6.07
C ASP A 100 -7.74 0.03 6.73
N MET A 101 -6.97 -0.42 7.72
CA MET A 101 -7.24 -1.69 8.39
C MET A 101 -8.54 -1.69 9.20
N ASN A 102 -9.00 -0.54 9.68
CA ASN A 102 -10.27 -0.45 10.40
C ASN A 102 -11.41 -0.72 9.42
N LEU A 103 -11.42 0.01 8.30
CA LEU A 103 -12.41 -0.16 7.24
C LEU A 103 -12.38 -1.58 6.65
N LEU A 104 -11.18 -2.13 6.38
CA LEU A 104 -11.04 -3.51 5.89
C LEU A 104 -11.61 -4.55 6.86
N THR A 105 -11.38 -4.38 8.16
CA THR A 105 -11.90 -5.30 9.17
C THR A 105 -13.41 -5.15 9.32
N ASP A 106 -13.89 -3.92 9.46
CA ASP A 106 -15.29 -3.62 9.80
C ASP A 106 -16.25 -3.88 8.64
N ILE A 107 -15.85 -3.55 7.40
CA ILE A 107 -16.71 -3.67 6.22
C ILE A 107 -16.49 -5.00 5.51
N TYR A 108 -15.24 -5.46 5.42
CA TYR A 108 -14.87 -6.59 4.58
C TYR A 108 -14.45 -7.84 5.37
N GLY A 109 -14.29 -7.76 6.69
CA GLY A 109 -13.79 -8.88 7.50
C GLY A 109 -12.35 -9.29 7.16
N VAL A 110 -11.57 -8.38 6.57
CA VAL A 110 -10.20 -8.64 6.11
C VAL A 110 -9.20 -8.11 7.12
N ASP A 111 -8.44 -9.02 7.74
CA ASP A 111 -7.33 -8.68 8.62
C ASP A 111 -5.97 -8.78 7.90
N VAL A 112 -4.88 -8.46 8.61
CA VAL A 112 -3.52 -8.54 8.05
C VAL A 112 -3.16 -9.97 7.60
N LYS A 113 -3.63 -11.01 8.31
CA LYS A 113 -3.34 -12.40 7.95
C LYS A 113 -4.01 -12.76 6.63
N ASN A 114 -5.23 -12.28 6.41
CA ASN A 114 -5.95 -12.44 5.15
C ASN A 114 -5.20 -11.76 4.01
N LEU A 115 -4.71 -10.53 4.22
CA LEU A 115 -3.89 -9.82 3.23
C LEU A 115 -2.63 -10.60 2.84
N THR A 116 -1.87 -11.11 3.82
CA THR A 116 -0.63 -11.87 3.54
C THR A 116 -0.85 -13.16 2.75
N LYS A 117 -2.08 -13.70 2.72
CA LYS A 117 -2.45 -14.92 1.99
C LYS A 117 -2.97 -14.65 0.59
N LEU A 118 -3.14 -13.38 0.19
CA LEU A 118 -3.55 -13.05 -1.16
C LEU A 118 -2.48 -13.47 -2.15
N GLN A 119 -2.90 -14.01 -3.29
CA GLN A 119 -2.00 -14.42 -4.35
C GLN A 119 -2.34 -13.67 -5.62
N PHE A 120 -1.35 -12.96 -6.15
CA PHE A 120 -1.43 -12.25 -7.41
C PHE A 120 -0.32 -12.78 -8.28
N ASP A 121 -0.70 -13.46 -9.36
CA ASP A 121 0.26 -14.09 -10.27
C ASP A 121 1.10 -13.04 -10.97
N LYS A 122 2.40 -13.31 -11.10
CA LYS A 122 3.31 -12.51 -11.92
C LYS A 122 2.89 -12.59 -13.40
N PRO A 123 2.95 -11.47 -14.15
CA PRO A 123 2.61 -11.45 -15.56
C PRO A 123 3.58 -12.27 -16.41
#